data_AF-A0A7Z6U5A0-F1
#
_entry.id   AF-A0A7Z6U5A0-F1
#
_cell.length_a   1.000
_cell.length_b   1.000
_cell.length_c   1.000
_cell.angle_alpha   90.00
_cell.angle_beta   90.00
_cell.angle_gamma   90.00
#
_symmetry.space_group_name_H-M   'P 1'
#
loop_
_entity.id
_entity.type
_entity.pdbx_description
1 polymer ?
#
loop_
_entity_poly.entity_id
_entity_poly.type
_entity_poly.pdbx_seq_one_letter_code
_entity_poly.pdbx_strand_id
1 'polypeptide(L)'
;MLPKSEKLLRQSVVRHLLESDTALEMGWRVQAYRQFEQVLSDKGFPCLFGRRANKSGSCLLLFIPCENEQQALRDGMEAYVKFVNDTPLEDRLFNPLIVIFEKTDFNTLAEEQAYAWATLQHLHDGDRTPWPAKACTDPEVFEWTYHFAGLPMFINMSFPRHSAMKSRSLGGHIVFVVNPRENFDEVASAETESGRKVREKIRQRIADYNNGVVPDTLGFFGDRSSLEWKQYQLYEEGGLSLSRCPLHIKVDKTDHLNER
;
A
#
# COMPACT_ATOMS: atom_id res chain seq x y z
N MET A 1 -16.05 20.13 2.16
CA MET A 1 -16.14 18.71 2.60
C MET A 1 -15.67 17.82 1.45
N LEU A 2 -14.92 16.73 1.70
CA LEU A 2 -14.57 15.78 0.64
C LEU A 2 -15.80 15.04 0.11
N PRO A 3 -15.90 14.76 -1.21
CA PRO A 3 -17.02 14.03 -1.79
C PRO A 3 -17.26 12.72 -1.02
N LYS A 4 -18.52 12.42 -0.69
CA LYS A 4 -18.89 11.16 0.00
C LYS A 4 -19.09 9.98 -0.96
N SER A 5 -19.34 10.25 -2.25
CA SER A 5 -19.76 9.25 -3.25
C SER A 5 -18.65 8.82 -4.23
N GLU A 6 -17.51 9.52 -4.26
CA GLU A 6 -16.41 9.16 -5.16
C GLU A 6 -15.57 8.04 -4.54
N LYS A 7 -15.43 6.94 -5.28
CA LYS A 7 -14.64 5.76 -4.88
C LYS A 7 -13.14 6.06 -4.82
N LEU A 8 -12.65 6.95 -5.68
CA LEU A 8 -11.24 7.36 -5.73
C LEU A 8 -11.14 8.86 -5.92
N LEU A 9 -10.39 9.53 -5.05
CA LEU A 9 -10.18 10.97 -5.11
C LEU A 9 -8.76 11.27 -5.60
N ARG A 10 -8.60 12.10 -6.62
CA ARG A 10 -7.27 12.58 -7.01
C ARG A 10 -6.78 13.61 -5.99
N GLN A 11 -5.56 13.46 -5.50
CA GLN A 11 -5.00 14.34 -4.47
C GLN A 11 -5.01 15.82 -4.88
N SER A 12 -4.73 16.16 -6.14
CA SER A 12 -4.79 17.55 -6.62
C SER A 12 -6.19 18.17 -6.48
N VAL A 13 -7.24 17.37 -6.68
CA VAL A 13 -8.64 17.81 -6.48
C VAL A 13 -8.90 18.04 -5.00
N VAL A 14 -8.45 17.13 -4.13
CA VAL A 14 -8.53 17.30 -2.68
C VAL A 14 -7.85 18.57 -2.21
N ARG A 15 -6.63 18.88 -2.69
CA ARG A 15 -5.94 20.14 -2.36
C ARG A 15 -6.76 21.35 -2.74
N HIS A 16 -7.24 21.41 -3.99
CA HIS A 16 -8.02 22.53 -4.47
C HIS A 16 -9.27 22.76 -3.62
N LEU A 17 -10.00 21.68 -3.27
CA LEU A 17 -11.19 21.75 -2.40
C LEU A 17 -10.87 22.22 -0.98
N LEU A 18 -9.65 21.97 -0.48
CA LEU A 18 -9.20 22.41 0.84
C LEU A 18 -8.67 23.85 0.86
N GLU A 19 -8.29 24.39 -0.30
CA GLU A 19 -7.85 25.78 -0.48
C GLU A 19 -9.03 26.74 -0.74
N SER A 20 -10.12 26.25 -1.33
CA SER A 20 -11.17 27.09 -1.93
C SER A 20 -12.30 27.56 -1.00
N ASP A 21 -12.46 27.07 0.24
CA ASP A 21 -13.53 27.60 1.12
C ASP A 21 -13.30 27.44 2.64
N THR A 22 -13.78 28.47 3.34
CA THR A 22 -13.91 28.68 4.78
C THR A 22 -14.99 27.79 5.39
N ALA A 23 -14.73 27.22 6.57
CA ALA A 23 -15.60 26.28 7.30
C ALA A 23 -15.72 24.86 6.69
N LEU A 24 -14.58 24.21 6.42
CA LEU A 24 -14.55 22.75 6.46
C LEU A 24 -14.70 22.30 7.92
N GLU A 25 -15.87 21.74 8.25
CA GLU A 25 -15.97 20.83 9.39
C GLU A 25 -14.86 19.77 9.21
N MET A 26 -13.89 19.75 10.13
CA MET A 26 -12.70 18.90 10.04
C MET A 26 -13.06 17.45 10.35
N GLY A 27 -13.84 16.81 9.48
CA GLY A 27 -14.10 15.38 9.55
C GLY A 27 -12.79 14.58 9.42
N TRP A 28 -12.77 13.36 9.94
CA TRP A 28 -11.56 12.52 10.05
C TRP A 28 -10.79 12.40 8.72
N ARG A 29 -11.46 12.33 7.57
CA ARG A 29 -10.83 12.23 6.24
C ARG A 29 -9.89 13.40 5.94
N VAL A 30 -10.29 14.62 6.33
CA VAL A 30 -9.48 15.84 6.14
C VAL A 30 -8.28 15.82 7.08
N GLN A 31 -8.48 15.43 8.33
CA GLN A 31 -7.40 15.33 9.32
C GLN A 31 -6.37 14.28 8.88
N ALA A 32 -6.82 13.08 8.51
CA ALA A 32 -5.98 11.99 8.06
C ALA A 32 -5.20 12.36 6.79
N TYR A 33 -5.85 13.00 5.81
CA TYR A 33 -5.19 13.50 4.61
C TYR A 33 -4.08 14.52 4.93
N ARG A 34 -4.37 15.51 5.78
CA ARG A 34 -3.38 16.55 6.14
C ARG A 34 -2.18 15.94 6.86
N GLN A 35 -2.39 14.97 7.75
CA GLN A 35 -1.31 14.25 8.43
C GLN A 35 -0.45 13.47 7.42
N PHE A 36 -1.08 12.71 6.52
CA PHE A 36 -0.39 11.99 5.44
C PHE A 36 0.43 12.94 4.56
N GLU A 37 -0.19 14.01 4.08
CA GLU A 37 0.45 15.00 3.22
C GLU A 37 1.64 15.66 3.93
N GLN A 38 1.52 15.97 5.22
CA GLN A 38 2.60 16.55 6.02
C GLN A 38 3.80 15.62 6.09
N VAL A 39 3.59 14.32 6.35
CA VAL A 39 4.67 13.32 6.39
C VAL A 39 5.39 13.25 5.03
N LEU A 40 4.66 13.16 3.92
CA LEU A 40 5.28 13.06 2.59
C LEU A 40 5.89 14.37 2.09
N SER A 41 5.52 15.51 2.70
CA SER A 41 6.10 16.82 2.41
C SER A 41 7.44 17.04 3.12
N ASP A 42 7.78 16.21 4.11
CA ASP A 42 9.09 16.24 4.74
C ASP A 42 10.19 15.90 3.71
N LYS A 43 11.20 16.79 3.61
CA LYS A 43 12.38 16.58 2.77
C LYS A 43 13.19 15.36 3.22
N GLY A 44 13.09 14.97 4.49
CA GLY A 44 13.67 13.77 5.08
C GLY A 44 12.98 12.49 4.64
N PHE A 45 11.68 12.51 4.30
CA PHE A 45 10.92 11.30 3.97
C PHE A 45 11.63 10.44 2.91
N PRO A 46 11.84 9.14 3.14
CA PRO A 46 12.84 8.40 2.39
C PRO A 46 12.42 8.03 0.96
N CYS A 47 11.13 7.77 0.73
CA CYS A 47 10.64 7.34 -0.58
C CYS A 47 10.60 8.51 -1.57
N LEU A 48 11.54 8.51 -2.51
CA LEU A 48 11.64 9.54 -3.55
C LEU A 48 10.39 9.58 -4.45
N PHE A 49 9.84 8.41 -4.77
CA PHE A 49 8.64 8.28 -5.60
C PHE A 49 7.39 8.76 -4.87
N GLY A 50 7.24 8.40 -3.59
CA GLY A 50 6.15 8.89 -2.74
C GLY A 50 6.16 10.40 -2.62
N ARG A 51 7.32 11.02 -2.37
CA ARG A 51 7.41 12.49 -2.35
C ARG A 51 7.10 13.11 -3.72
N ARG A 52 7.53 12.49 -4.82
CA ARG A 52 7.23 12.97 -6.17
C ARG A 52 5.72 12.98 -6.41
N ALA A 53 5.05 11.85 -6.14
CA ALA A 53 3.61 11.70 -6.30
C ALA A 53 2.83 12.69 -5.42
N ASN A 54 3.26 12.85 -4.17
CA ASN A 54 2.70 13.85 -3.27
C ASN A 54 2.88 15.26 -3.82
N LYS A 55 4.09 15.64 -4.26
CA LYS A 55 4.37 16.98 -4.78
C LYS A 55 3.52 17.30 -6.03
N SER A 56 3.34 16.35 -6.93
CA SER A 56 2.48 16.52 -8.11
C SER A 56 0.98 16.44 -7.81
N GLY A 57 0.58 15.98 -6.62
CA GLY A 57 -0.83 15.75 -6.28
C GLY A 57 -1.43 14.60 -7.09
N SER A 58 -0.61 13.64 -7.49
CA SER A 58 -1.01 12.54 -8.38
C SER A 58 -1.46 11.28 -7.64
N CYS A 59 -1.30 11.21 -6.32
CA CYS A 59 -1.84 10.12 -5.52
C CYS A 59 -3.36 9.98 -5.73
N LEU A 60 -3.83 8.73 -5.79
CA LEU A 60 -5.25 8.41 -5.71
C LEU A 60 -5.56 8.06 -4.26
N LEU A 61 -6.59 8.68 -3.70
CA LEU A 61 -6.93 8.56 -2.28
C LEU A 61 -8.23 7.75 -2.15
N LEU A 62 -8.21 6.77 -1.26
CA LEU A 62 -9.36 5.96 -0.87
C LEU A 62 -9.51 6.06 0.65
N PHE A 63 -10.66 6.55 1.11
CA PHE A 63 -10.97 6.64 2.53
C PHE A 63 -11.90 5.50 2.90
N ILE A 64 -11.50 4.67 3.85
CA ILE A 64 -12.26 3.51 4.29
C ILE A 64 -12.97 3.85 5.60
N PRO A 65 -14.29 4.09 5.56
CA PRO A 65 -15.07 4.30 6.77
C PRO A 65 -15.18 3.01 7.60
N CYS A 66 -15.42 3.14 8.90
CA CYS A 66 -15.73 2.00 9.77
C CYS A 66 -17.02 1.30 9.33
N GLU A 67 -18.00 2.07 8.85
CA GLU A 67 -19.23 1.54 8.27
C GLU A 67 -18.94 0.95 6.88
N ASN A 68 -19.34 -0.30 6.63
CA ASN A 68 -19.17 -0.96 5.33
C ASN A 68 -17.71 -1.06 4.83
N GLU A 69 -16.73 -1.08 5.75
CA GLU A 69 -15.29 -1.14 5.50
C GLU A 69 -14.89 -2.08 4.34
N GLN A 70 -15.32 -3.35 4.42
CA GLN A 70 -14.97 -4.35 3.42
C GLN A 70 -15.51 -4.02 2.02
N GLN A 71 -16.73 -3.48 1.93
CA GLN A 71 -17.33 -3.11 0.66
C GLN A 71 -16.64 -1.87 0.07
N ALA A 72 -16.36 -0.87 0.90
CA ALA A 72 -15.65 0.33 0.49
C ALA A 72 -14.23 0.01 -0.01
N LEU A 73 -13.52 -0.88 0.67
CA LEU A 73 -12.19 -1.33 0.27
C LEU A 73 -12.23 -2.06 -1.07
N ARG A 74 -13.10 -3.07 -1.20
CA ARG A 74 -13.26 -3.81 -2.47
C ARG A 74 -13.59 -2.89 -3.64
N ASP A 75 -14.59 -2.04 -3.49
CA ASP A 75 -15.04 -1.13 -4.54
C ASP A 75 -13.95 -0.11 -4.94
N GLY A 76 -13.20 0.40 -3.98
CA GLY A 76 -12.09 1.32 -4.24
C GLY A 76 -10.90 0.65 -4.91
N MET A 77 -10.57 -0.58 -4.49
CA MET A 77 -9.52 -1.39 -5.12
C MET A 77 -9.90 -1.80 -6.55
N GLU A 78 -11.15 -2.18 -6.81
CA GLU A 78 -11.67 -2.46 -8.16
C GLU A 78 -11.59 -1.21 -9.06
N ALA A 79 -11.96 -0.04 -8.52
CA ALA A 79 -11.82 1.23 -9.23
C ALA A 79 -10.36 1.55 -9.55
N TYR A 80 -9.42 1.18 -8.66
CA TYR A 80 -8.00 1.40 -8.91
C TYR A 80 -7.45 0.46 -9.97
N VAL A 81 -7.84 -0.82 -9.96
CA VAL A 81 -7.50 -1.77 -11.03
C VAL A 81 -8.03 -1.28 -12.37
N LYS A 82 -9.25 -0.75 -12.41
CA LYS A 82 -9.80 -0.12 -13.61
C LYS A 82 -8.94 1.07 -14.07
N PHE A 83 -8.58 1.98 -13.16
CA PHE A 83 -7.69 3.10 -13.48
C PHE A 83 -6.36 2.62 -14.05
N VAL A 84 -5.77 1.59 -13.45
CA VAL A 84 -4.53 0.98 -13.95
C VAL A 84 -4.79 0.49 -15.37
N ASN A 85 -5.69 -0.46 -15.60
CA ASN A 85 -5.93 -1.05 -16.93
C ASN A 85 -6.27 -0.02 -18.03
N ASP A 86 -6.92 1.09 -17.70
CA ASP A 86 -7.29 2.14 -18.66
C ASP A 86 -6.16 3.16 -18.91
N THR A 87 -5.10 3.18 -18.10
CA THR A 87 -4.03 4.17 -18.17
C THR A 87 -2.72 3.52 -18.61
N PRO A 88 -2.03 4.02 -19.65
CA PRO A 88 -0.71 3.54 -20.06
C PRO A 88 0.31 3.57 -18.91
N LEU A 89 1.29 2.68 -18.96
CA LEU A 89 2.29 2.55 -17.90
C LEU A 89 3.01 3.87 -17.64
N GLU A 90 3.51 4.55 -18.68
CA GLU A 90 4.24 5.82 -18.54
C GLU A 90 3.44 6.93 -17.84
N ASP A 91 2.12 6.92 -17.98
CA ASP A 91 1.22 7.94 -17.46
C ASP A 91 0.80 7.68 -16.00
N ARG A 92 0.95 6.43 -15.51
CA ARG A 92 0.51 6.01 -14.16
C ARG A 92 1.63 5.69 -13.17
N LEU A 93 2.91 5.77 -13.57
CA LEU A 93 4.07 5.43 -12.72
C LEU A 93 4.09 6.13 -11.36
N PHE A 94 3.47 7.32 -11.26
CA PHE A 94 3.45 8.14 -10.04
C PHE A 94 2.03 8.34 -9.50
N ASN A 95 1.13 7.38 -9.71
CA ASN A 95 -0.23 7.39 -9.19
C ASN A 95 -0.47 6.23 -8.20
N PRO A 96 0.27 6.17 -7.06
CA PRO A 96 -0.03 5.18 -6.04
C PRO A 96 -1.44 5.38 -5.50
N LEU A 97 -2.10 4.28 -5.14
CA LEU A 97 -3.31 4.32 -4.33
C LEU A 97 -2.92 4.40 -2.86
N ILE A 98 -3.49 5.38 -2.16
CA ILE A 98 -3.33 5.62 -0.73
C ILE A 98 -4.67 5.32 -0.08
N VAL A 99 -4.74 4.19 0.62
CA VAL A 99 -5.93 3.74 1.36
C VAL A 99 -5.77 4.14 2.81
N ILE A 100 -6.68 4.94 3.35
CA ILE A 100 -6.62 5.46 4.73
C ILE A 100 -7.85 4.98 5.50
N PHE A 101 -7.63 4.28 6.60
CA PHE A 101 -8.69 3.66 7.40
C PHE A 101 -9.18 4.59 8.52
N GLU A 102 -10.50 4.73 8.67
CA GLU A 102 -11.12 5.52 9.74
C GLU A 102 -10.84 4.94 11.12
N LYS A 103 -10.77 3.60 11.22
CA LYS A 103 -10.60 2.88 12.48
C LYS A 103 -9.24 3.21 13.13
N THR A 104 -9.26 3.68 14.37
CA THR A 104 -8.05 4.07 15.14
C THR A 104 -8.05 3.59 16.60
N ASP A 105 -9.08 2.87 17.04
CA ASP A 105 -9.30 2.35 18.40
C ASP A 105 -8.46 1.10 18.70
N PHE A 106 -7.19 1.12 18.28
CA PHE A 106 -6.18 0.12 18.64
C PHE A 106 -5.39 0.64 19.84
N ASN A 107 -4.85 -0.26 20.64
CA ASN A 107 -3.99 0.05 21.79
C ASN A 107 -2.52 -0.23 21.48
N THR A 108 -2.23 -1.25 20.67
CA THR A 108 -0.86 -1.71 20.37
C THR A 108 -0.56 -1.78 18.88
N LEU A 109 0.73 -1.75 18.51
CA LEU A 109 1.15 -1.94 17.11
C LEU A 109 0.74 -3.33 16.61
N ALA A 110 0.81 -4.35 17.47
CA ALA A 110 0.39 -5.69 17.13
C ALA A 110 -1.10 -5.78 16.75
N GLU A 111 -1.97 -5.04 17.43
CA GLU A 111 -3.40 -4.96 17.08
C GLU A 111 -3.63 -4.27 15.74
N GLU A 112 -2.91 -3.17 15.45
CA GLU A 112 -2.97 -2.49 14.15
C GLU A 112 -2.55 -3.44 13.01
N GLN A 113 -1.46 -4.18 13.22
CA GLN A 113 -0.93 -5.13 12.24
C GLN A 113 -1.85 -6.35 12.06
N ALA A 114 -2.43 -6.88 13.14
CA ALA A 114 -3.41 -7.96 13.07
C ALA A 114 -4.63 -7.55 12.24
N TYR A 115 -5.15 -6.35 12.49
CA TYR A 115 -6.26 -5.79 11.75
C TYR A 115 -5.93 -5.59 10.27
N ALA A 116 -4.74 -5.08 9.94
CA ALA A 116 -4.33 -4.89 8.54
C ALA A 116 -4.21 -6.21 7.78
N TRP A 117 -3.63 -7.25 8.39
CA TRP A 117 -3.57 -8.58 7.78
C TRP A 117 -4.95 -9.21 7.61
N ALA A 118 -5.82 -9.11 8.61
CA ALA A 118 -7.21 -9.56 8.50
C ALA A 118 -7.96 -8.80 7.39
N THR A 119 -7.73 -7.49 7.26
CA THR A 119 -8.30 -6.66 6.20
C THR A 119 -7.87 -7.14 4.82
N LEU A 120 -6.58 -7.44 4.63
CA LEU A 120 -6.05 -7.96 3.38
C LEU A 120 -6.59 -9.36 3.06
N GLN A 121 -6.77 -10.21 4.08
CA GLN A 121 -7.43 -11.52 3.89
C GLN A 121 -8.89 -11.36 3.45
N HIS A 122 -9.67 -10.49 4.10
CA HIS A 122 -11.07 -10.23 3.69
C HIS A 122 -11.16 -9.64 2.28
N LEU A 123 -10.17 -8.82 1.88
CA LEU A 123 -10.08 -8.31 0.52
C LEU A 123 -9.84 -9.46 -0.48
N HIS A 124 -8.91 -10.36 -0.17
CA HIS A 124 -8.63 -11.56 -0.97
C HIS A 124 -9.86 -12.48 -1.09
N ASP A 125 -10.50 -12.80 0.04
CA ASP A 125 -11.66 -13.70 0.07
C ASP A 125 -12.87 -13.12 -0.66
N GLY A 126 -12.96 -11.79 -0.72
CA GLY A 126 -14.01 -11.05 -1.42
C GLY A 126 -13.65 -10.63 -2.84
N ASP A 127 -12.47 -11.01 -3.37
CA ASP A 127 -12.13 -10.77 -4.77
C ASP A 127 -13.09 -11.55 -5.68
N ARG A 128 -13.69 -10.84 -6.64
CA ARG A 128 -14.63 -11.42 -7.61
C ARG A 128 -13.91 -12.05 -8.80
N THR A 129 -12.63 -11.74 -8.97
CA THR A 129 -11.79 -12.32 -10.02
C THR A 129 -10.99 -13.47 -9.43
N PRO A 130 -10.98 -14.65 -10.07
CA PRO A 130 -10.15 -15.76 -9.62
C PRO A 130 -8.67 -15.37 -9.60
N TRP A 131 -7.91 -15.96 -8.67
CA TRP A 131 -6.45 -15.84 -8.66
C TRP A 131 -5.88 -16.27 -10.02
N PRO A 132 -4.94 -15.51 -10.65
CA PRO A 132 -4.46 -15.85 -11.98
C PRO A 132 -3.84 -17.25 -12.04
N ALA A 133 -4.24 -18.05 -13.03
CA ALA A 133 -3.85 -19.47 -13.14
C ALA A 133 -2.33 -19.71 -13.20
N LYS A 134 -1.55 -18.73 -13.66
CA LYS A 134 -0.07 -18.80 -13.75
C LYS A 134 0.65 -18.12 -12.58
N ALA A 135 -0.08 -17.46 -11.69
CA ALA A 135 0.52 -16.78 -10.54
C ALA A 135 0.79 -17.76 -9.40
N CYS A 136 1.91 -17.57 -8.71
CA CYS A 136 2.25 -18.38 -7.55
C CYS A 136 1.21 -18.20 -6.43
N THR A 137 0.87 -19.28 -5.72
CA THR A 137 -0.10 -19.27 -4.62
C THR A 137 0.54 -19.39 -3.24
N ASP A 138 1.83 -19.71 -3.17
CA ASP A 138 2.57 -19.87 -1.92
C ASP A 138 3.31 -18.56 -1.59
N PRO A 139 2.89 -17.80 -0.57
CA PRO A 139 3.60 -16.59 -0.17
C PRO A 139 5.01 -16.87 0.38
N GLU A 140 5.39 -18.11 0.64
CA GLU A 140 6.73 -18.47 1.11
C GLU A 140 7.77 -18.66 0.00
N VAL A 141 7.46 -18.27 -1.25
CA VAL A 141 8.44 -18.27 -2.35
C VAL A 141 8.74 -16.86 -2.87
N PHE A 142 9.96 -16.68 -3.39
CA PHE A 142 10.50 -15.38 -3.81
C PHE A 142 9.82 -14.79 -5.07
N GLU A 143 9.06 -15.59 -5.80
CA GLU A 143 8.31 -15.20 -7.01
C GLU A 143 6.87 -14.80 -6.69
N TRP A 144 6.43 -14.96 -5.44
CA TRP A 144 5.07 -14.64 -5.04
C TRP A 144 4.86 -13.14 -4.91
N THR A 145 3.74 -12.66 -5.44
CA THR A 145 3.23 -11.31 -5.27
C THR A 145 1.71 -11.37 -5.10
N TYR A 146 1.15 -10.45 -4.31
CA TYR A 146 -0.29 -10.38 -4.11
C TYR A 146 -1.01 -9.97 -5.40
N HIS A 147 -2.18 -10.57 -5.67
CA HIS A 147 -3.03 -10.18 -6.79
C HIS A 147 -4.40 -9.76 -6.27
N PHE A 148 -4.96 -8.72 -6.87
CA PHE A 148 -6.36 -8.33 -6.70
C PHE A 148 -6.97 -7.95 -8.05
N ALA A 149 -8.15 -8.46 -8.35
CA ALA A 149 -8.80 -8.39 -9.65
C ALA A 149 -7.86 -8.77 -10.82
N GLY A 150 -7.03 -9.80 -10.59
CA GLY A 150 -6.04 -10.32 -11.53
C GLY A 150 -4.76 -9.49 -11.71
N LEU A 151 -4.65 -8.31 -11.09
CA LEU A 151 -3.48 -7.43 -11.21
C LEU A 151 -2.47 -7.71 -10.08
N PRO A 152 -1.19 -7.97 -10.37
CA PRO A 152 -0.15 -8.07 -9.34
C PRO A 152 0.12 -6.71 -8.69
N MET A 153 0.15 -6.69 -7.36
CA MET A 153 0.29 -5.48 -6.57
C MET A 153 1.26 -5.67 -5.41
N PHE A 154 1.97 -4.59 -5.11
CA PHE A 154 2.72 -4.44 -3.87
C PHE A 154 1.93 -3.55 -2.89
N ILE A 155 1.80 -4.00 -1.65
CA ILE A 155 1.07 -3.28 -0.60
C ILE A 155 2.03 -2.95 0.54
N ASN A 156 2.35 -1.68 0.73
CA ASN A 156 3.01 -1.21 1.94
C ASN A 156 1.95 -0.89 2.99
N MET A 157 1.96 -1.61 4.10
CA MET A 157 1.15 -1.30 5.28
C MET A 157 1.95 -0.40 6.22
N SER A 158 1.37 0.75 6.56
CA SER A 158 1.94 1.74 7.45
C SER A 158 1.01 1.97 8.64
N PHE A 159 1.60 2.11 9.83
CA PHE A 159 0.93 2.03 11.11
C PHE A 159 1.30 3.24 11.99
N PRO A 160 0.33 3.91 12.63
CA PRO A 160 0.60 5.06 13.49
C PRO A 160 1.60 4.78 14.60
N ARG A 161 1.56 3.58 15.17
CA ARG A 161 2.40 3.18 16.32
C ARG A 161 3.82 2.77 15.96
N HIS A 162 4.20 2.80 14.67
CA HIS A 162 5.61 2.65 14.31
C HIS A 162 6.44 3.81 14.88
N SER A 163 7.40 3.46 15.72
CA SER A 163 8.26 4.38 16.45
C SER A 163 9.72 4.28 15.99
N ALA A 164 10.22 3.07 15.73
CA ALA A 164 11.53 2.82 15.17
C ALA A 164 11.49 2.90 13.64
N MET A 165 10.51 2.25 13.02
CA MET A 165 10.26 2.28 11.58
C MET A 165 9.44 3.51 11.19
N LYS A 166 9.90 4.71 11.54
CA LYS A 166 9.20 5.99 11.32
C LYS A 166 8.73 6.18 9.87
N SER A 167 9.48 5.67 8.91
CA SER A 167 9.14 5.69 7.48
C SER A 167 7.89 4.87 7.11
N ARG A 168 7.41 4.02 8.02
CA ARG A 168 6.14 3.27 7.97
C ARG A 168 5.08 3.83 8.92
N SER A 169 5.21 5.07 9.40
CA SER A 169 4.13 5.81 10.06
C SER A 169 3.77 7.01 9.19
N LEU A 170 2.56 7.01 8.62
CA LEU A 170 2.10 8.00 7.64
C LEU A 170 1.02 8.94 8.20
N GLY A 171 0.96 9.09 9.52
CA GLY A 171 -0.05 9.90 10.22
C GLY A 171 -0.71 9.12 11.36
N GLY A 172 -1.89 9.58 11.78
CA GLY A 172 -2.66 9.01 12.88
C GLY A 172 -3.57 7.83 12.50
N HIS A 173 -3.49 7.35 11.25
CA HIS A 173 -4.32 6.27 10.72
C HIS A 173 -3.47 5.15 10.12
N ILE A 174 -4.02 3.93 10.06
CA ILE A 174 -3.44 2.87 9.23
C ILE A 174 -3.55 3.30 7.77
N VAL A 175 -2.47 3.12 7.01
CA VAL A 175 -2.41 3.47 5.60
C VAL A 175 -1.86 2.31 4.78
N PHE A 176 -2.60 1.89 3.74
CA PHE A 176 -2.03 1.04 2.69
C PHE A 176 -1.58 1.91 1.52
N VAL A 177 -0.32 1.77 1.13
CA VAL A 177 0.22 2.35 -0.10
C VAL A 177 0.33 1.24 -1.14
N VAL A 178 -0.59 1.25 -2.09
CA VAL A 178 -0.80 0.19 -3.08
C VAL A 178 -0.28 0.64 -4.44
N ASN A 179 0.54 -0.18 -5.07
CA ASN A 179 1.10 0.07 -6.40
C ASN A 179 1.04 -1.22 -7.24
N PRO A 180 0.74 -1.14 -8.55
CA PRO A 180 0.98 -2.23 -9.47
C PRO A 180 2.45 -2.65 -9.41
N ARG A 181 2.69 -3.96 -9.46
CA ARG A 181 4.04 -4.54 -9.43
C ARG A 181 4.91 -3.97 -10.58
N GLU A 182 4.35 -3.90 -11.77
CA GLU A 182 4.99 -3.39 -12.99
C GLU A 182 5.55 -1.96 -12.84
N ASN A 183 4.93 -1.11 -12.02
CA ASN A 183 5.44 0.25 -11.79
C ASN A 183 6.83 0.21 -11.14
N PHE A 184 7.08 -0.74 -10.23
CA PHE A 184 8.40 -0.89 -9.58
C PHE A 184 9.45 -1.44 -10.55
N ASP A 185 9.03 -2.31 -11.47
CA ASP A 185 9.94 -2.90 -12.45
C ASP A 185 10.41 -1.84 -13.45
N GLU A 186 9.58 -0.83 -13.73
CA GLU A 186 9.98 0.31 -14.55
C GLU A 186 10.91 1.29 -13.82
N VAL A 187 10.55 1.74 -12.61
CA VAL A 187 11.28 2.84 -11.94
C VAL A 187 12.42 2.38 -11.02
N ALA A 188 12.45 1.09 -10.65
CA ALA A 188 13.34 0.56 -9.62
C ALA A 188 13.67 -0.93 -9.81
N SER A 189 13.86 -1.38 -11.06
CA SER A 189 14.23 -2.78 -11.37
C SER A 189 15.60 -3.17 -10.83
N ALA A 190 15.72 -4.42 -10.37
CA ALA A 190 16.99 -5.02 -9.95
C ALA A 190 17.98 -5.21 -11.12
N GLU A 191 17.45 -5.37 -12.34
CA GLU A 191 18.22 -5.67 -13.55
C GLU A 191 18.95 -4.45 -14.10
N THR A 192 18.53 -3.24 -13.70
CA THR A 192 19.12 -1.98 -14.17
C THR A 192 20.05 -1.37 -13.13
N GLU A 193 21.13 -0.73 -13.58
CA GLU A 193 22.04 -0.02 -12.66
C GLU A 193 21.33 1.18 -11.99
N SER A 194 20.50 1.91 -12.74
CA SER A 194 19.70 3.02 -12.22
C SER A 194 18.70 2.55 -11.15
N GLY A 195 18.03 1.41 -11.38
CA GLY A 195 17.09 0.81 -10.43
C GLY A 195 17.75 0.34 -9.14
N ARG A 196 18.94 -0.28 -9.22
CA ARG A 196 19.74 -0.64 -8.04
C ARG A 196 20.17 0.61 -7.25
N LYS A 197 20.74 1.61 -7.93
CA LYS A 197 21.18 2.87 -7.31
C LYS A 197 20.04 3.63 -6.62
N VAL A 198 18.85 3.69 -7.22
CA VAL A 198 17.72 4.39 -6.59
C VAL A 198 17.24 3.67 -5.33
N ARG A 199 17.25 2.32 -5.31
CA ARG A 199 16.89 1.56 -4.11
C ARG A 199 17.93 1.67 -3.01
N GLU A 200 19.22 1.62 -3.33
CA GLU A 200 20.31 1.90 -2.37
C GLU A 200 20.15 3.28 -1.75
N LYS A 201 19.88 4.30 -2.58
CA LYS A 201 19.60 5.65 -2.10
C LYS A 201 18.37 5.72 -1.20
N ILE A 202 17.29 5.00 -1.52
CA ILE A 202 16.11 4.92 -0.66
C ILE A 202 16.48 4.24 0.68
N ARG A 203 17.24 3.14 0.67
CA ARG A 203 17.68 2.45 1.89
C ARG A 203 18.52 3.35 2.79
N GLN A 204 19.46 4.12 2.23
CA GLN A 204 20.23 5.11 3.00
C GLN A 204 19.31 6.13 3.66
N ARG A 205 18.33 6.67 2.91
CA ARG A 205 17.38 7.63 3.47
C ARG A 205 16.47 7.00 4.53
N ILE A 206 16.12 5.71 4.40
CA ILE A 206 15.38 4.97 5.42
C ILE A 206 16.20 4.91 6.70
N ALA A 207 17.50 4.56 6.60
CA ALA A 207 18.41 4.57 7.74
C ALA A 207 18.41 5.96 8.41
N ASP A 208 18.62 7.03 7.63
CA ASP A 208 18.65 8.39 8.17
C ASP A 208 17.33 8.78 8.85
N TYR A 209 16.19 8.47 8.22
CA TYR A 209 14.85 8.84 8.70
C TYR A 209 14.41 8.02 9.93
N ASN A 210 14.83 6.76 10.02
CA ASN A 210 14.54 5.84 11.12
C ASN A 210 15.63 5.87 12.21
N ASN A 211 16.47 6.92 12.27
CA ASN A 211 17.56 7.04 13.27
C ASN A 211 18.55 5.85 13.28
N GLY A 212 18.95 5.39 12.11
CA GLY A 212 19.91 4.30 11.90
C GLY A 212 19.27 2.91 11.71
N VAL A 213 17.97 2.76 11.96
CA VAL A 213 17.28 1.46 11.82
C VAL A 213 16.93 1.19 10.36
N VAL A 214 17.47 0.09 9.82
CA VAL A 214 17.11 -0.42 8.48
C VAL A 214 16.43 -1.78 8.64
N PRO A 215 15.21 -1.96 8.11
CA PRO A 215 14.55 -3.26 8.12
C PRO A 215 15.32 -4.25 7.23
N ASP A 216 15.61 -5.42 7.79
CA ASP A 216 16.32 -6.52 7.14
C ASP A 216 15.53 -7.16 5.99
N THR A 217 14.20 -7.07 6.03
CA THR A 217 13.31 -7.65 5.02
C THR A 217 13.23 -6.85 3.71
N LEU A 218 13.77 -5.63 3.66
CA LEU A 218 13.72 -4.78 2.45
C LEU A 218 14.62 -5.35 1.34
N GLY A 219 14.06 -6.22 0.50
CA GLY A 219 14.77 -6.86 -0.62
C GLY A 219 14.25 -6.44 -2.00
N PHE A 220 14.76 -7.15 -3.01
CA PHE A 220 14.22 -7.12 -4.37
C PHE A 220 13.25 -8.29 -4.53
N PHE A 221 12.18 -8.07 -5.27
CA PHE A 221 11.33 -9.18 -5.69
C PHE A 221 12.10 -10.11 -6.63
N GLY A 222 11.82 -11.41 -6.57
CA GLY A 222 12.57 -12.41 -7.32
C GLY A 222 13.90 -12.82 -6.65
N ASP A 223 14.35 -12.12 -5.61
CA ASP A 223 15.54 -12.49 -4.85
C ASP A 223 15.21 -13.67 -3.93
N ARG A 224 15.96 -14.78 -4.06
CA ARG A 224 15.78 -16.01 -3.25
C ARG A 224 15.92 -15.77 -1.74
N SER A 225 16.55 -14.67 -1.33
CA SER A 225 16.70 -14.26 0.07
C SER A 225 15.58 -13.34 0.57
N SER A 226 14.63 -12.94 -0.31
CA SER A 226 13.55 -12.00 0.01
C SER A 226 12.17 -12.62 -0.25
N LEU A 227 11.25 -12.37 0.68
CA LEU A 227 9.83 -12.68 0.50
C LEU A 227 9.07 -11.36 0.47
N GLU A 228 8.27 -11.15 -0.58
CA GLU A 228 7.64 -9.84 -0.80
C GLU A 228 6.69 -9.45 0.34
N TRP A 229 5.91 -10.40 0.88
CA TRP A 229 4.97 -10.16 1.97
C TRP A 229 5.65 -9.65 3.26
N LYS A 230 6.92 -10.00 3.50
CA LYS A 230 7.70 -9.48 4.65
C LYS A 230 8.03 -8.00 4.53
N GLN A 231 7.83 -7.40 3.36
CA GLN A 231 7.96 -5.97 3.12
C GLN A 231 6.62 -5.23 3.26
N TYR A 232 5.49 -5.96 3.30
CA TYR A 232 4.17 -5.35 3.45
C TYR A 232 4.01 -4.79 4.86
N GLN A 233 4.26 -5.62 5.87
CA GLN A 233 4.30 -5.24 7.28
C GLN A 233 5.72 -5.41 7.82
N LEU A 234 6.33 -4.30 8.28
CA LEU A 234 7.66 -4.34 8.88
C LEU A 234 7.56 -4.60 10.38
N TYR A 235 8.49 -5.38 10.91
CA TYR A 235 8.56 -5.68 12.35
C TYR A 235 9.39 -4.61 13.09
N GLU A 236 8.93 -4.26 14.29
CA GLU A 236 9.71 -3.63 15.35
C GLU A 236 9.21 -4.15 16.71
N GLU A 237 9.92 -3.82 17.79
CA GLU A 237 9.51 -4.19 19.14
C GLU A 237 8.07 -3.73 19.45
N GLY A 238 7.24 -4.62 19.99
CA GLY A 238 5.81 -4.37 20.23
C GLY A 238 4.89 -4.66 19.03
N GLY A 239 5.45 -4.99 17.86
CA GLY A 239 4.70 -5.46 16.69
C GLY A 239 4.52 -6.99 16.65
N LEU A 240 3.71 -7.45 15.69
CA LEU A 240 3.58 -8.86 15.34
C LEU A 240 4.85 -9.37 14.67
N SER A 241 5.50 -10.33 15.31
CA SER A 241 6.57 -11.12 14.71
C SER A 241 5.97 -12.36 14.05
N LEU A 242 5.98 -12.39 12.72
CA LEU A 242 5.37 -13.46 11.93
C LEU A 242 6.46 -14.32 11.29
N SER A 243 6.46 -15.62 11.61
CA SER A 243 7.38 -16.59 10.99
C SER A 243 6.92 -17.05 9.61
N ARG A 244 5.63 -16.89 9.30
CA ARG A 244 4.98 -17.24 8.03
C ARG A 244 3.97 -16.18 7.64
N CYS A 245 3.66 -16.10 6.35
CA CYS A 245 2.66 -15.19 5.83
C CYS A 245 1.28 -15.55 6.40
N PRO A 246 0.51 -14.58 6.92
CA PRO A 246 -0.83 -14.83 7.45
C PRO A 246 -1.90 -14.90 6.36
N LEU A 247 -1.56 -14.60 5.10
CA LEU A 247 -2.49 -14.72 3.98
C LEU A 247 -2.64 -16.17 3.53
N HIS A 248 -3.90 -16.56 3.34
CA HIS A 248 -4.29 -17.83 2.75
C HIS A 248 -4.83 -17.58 1.34
N ILE A 249 -4.03 -17.92 0.34
CA ILE A 249 -4.43 -17.77 -1.07
C ILE A 249 -5.44 -18.85 -1.44
N LYS A 250 -6.69 -18.45 -1.52
CA LYS A 250 -7.76 -19.24 -2.13
C LYS A 250 -7.57 -19.29 -3.66
N VAL A 251 -7.56 -20.50 -4.21
CA VAL A 251 -7.68 -20.77 -5.65
C VAL A 251 -9.03 -21.42 -5.87
N ASP A 252 -9.87 -20.85 -6.75
CA ASP A 252 -11.13 -21.50 -7.11
C ASP A 252 -10.82 -22.81 -7.84
N LYS A 253 -11.18 -23.94 -7.21
CA LYS A 253 -11.05 -25.28 -7.79
C LYS A 253 -12.18 -25.53 -8.79
N THR A 254 -12.24 -24.75 -9.85
CA THR A 254 -13.11 -25.02 -11.00
C THR A 254 -12.20 -25.15 -12.22
N ASP A 255 -12.11 -26.40 -12.73
CA ASP A 255 -11.41 -26.86 -13.96
C ASP A 255 -10.13 -27.72 -13.81
N HIS A 256 -10.15 -28.71 -12.91
CA HIS A 256 -9.27 -29.90 -13.04
C HIS A 256 -10.04 -31.21 -13.24
N LEU A 257 -11.30 -31.16 -13.68
CA LEU A 257 -12.14 -32.36 -13.91
C LEU A 257 -12.47 -32.67 -15.38
N ASN A 258 -11.92 -31.94 -16.35
CA ASN A 258 -12.15 -32.20 -17.78
C ASN A 258 -10.90 -32.60 -18.59
N GLU A 259 -9.88 -33.18 -17.94
CA GLU A 259 -8.80 -33.88 -18.63
C GLU A 259 -8.51 -35.21 -17.94
N ARG A 260 -9.40 -36.20 -18.16
CA ARG A 260 -9.08 -37.63 -18.11
C ARG A 260 -9.94 -38.39 -19.11
#